data_AF-A0AAI9MTY7-F1
#
_entry.id   AF-A0AAI9MTY7-F1
#
_cell.length_a   1.000
_cell.length_b   1.000
_cell.length_c   1.000
_cell.angle_alpha   90.00
_cell.angle_beta   90.00
_cell.angle_gamma   90.00
#
_symmetry.space_group_name_H-M   'P 1'
#
loop_
_entity.id
_entity.type
_entity.pdbx_description
1 polymer ?
#
loop_
_entity_poly.entity_id
_entity_poly.type
_entity_poly.pdbx_seq_one_letter_code
_entity_poly.pdbx_strand_id
1 'polypeptide(L)'
;MIHGVILLLLAFSVPSFAICTSTGVSQTEDSRTALIPFGKVNIYDTYFYPAGSLLASVVVPPTNYTYGRATASSVLWQCDTSDLSDIYFLVATNGDDRVGGYYELGQADGISDVYATYFAYVGIKQTMSGVVLTRNWKKVPVSTYATSGGKIEIRLQDIPPLQAELYRISQLPGTGAGSHWCGNNNTNGRGIVYGNTAGELYSCTQPNSYIQLVGPGLTHDEEGQDSNTNYKFWGVDNGFGYGMRNVNKLFNTPTCVARSVTPLVLLPTISISELDAGLTSSAQFNVSVECSNSVTSGTANSQTALGFQVSAGSYNAAKTLNLVNSGNGVSMLLSDNYTSSEMAKGVGITISYSNSPQAELTLIGQQGTDPLNSAYMGSSAGWYPVLDNAVQAGSSHSGYTNYNYNFSANLKKINGQTVTAGKVRATATVLVKIQ
;
A
#
# COMPACT_ATOMS: atom_id res chain seq x y z
N MET A 1 -86.39 -8.75 -7.00
CA MET A 1 -85.73 -7.45 -6.80
C MET A 1 -84.94 -7.51 -5.51
N ILE A 2 -83.61 -7.55 -5.59
CA ILE A 2 -82.67 -6.52 -5.08
C ILE A 2 -82.35 -6.74 -3.58
N HIS A 3 -81.12 -6.86 -3.08
CA HIS A 3 -79.74 -6.91 -3.59
C HIS A 3 -78.89 -7.61 -2.50
N GLY A 4 -77.85 -8.34 -2.90
CA GLY A 4 -76.82 -8.85 -1.98
C GLY A 4 -75.89 -7.73 -1.54
N VAL A 5 -75.46 -7.77 -0.28
CA VAL A 5 -74.40 -6.91 0.25
C VAL A 5 -73.15 -7.77 0.40
N ILE A 6 -72.25 -7.64 -0.57
CA ILE A 6 -70.87 -8.15 -0.47
C ILE A 6 -70.06 -7.07 0.23
N LEU A 7 -69.58 -7.36 1.44
CA LEU A 7 -68.67 -6.50 2.18
C LEU A 7 -67.25 -6.70 1.62
N LEU A 8 -66.80 -5.80 0.75
CA LEU A 8 -65.41 -5.75 0.28
C LEU A 8 -64.51 -5.25 1.43
N LEU A 9 -63.70 -6.14 1.99
CA LEU A 9 -62.56 -5.78 2.82
C LEU A 9 -61.45 -5.22 1.91
N LEU A 10 -61.37 -3.90 1.81
CA LEU A 10 -60.20 -3.20 1.27
C LEU A 10 -59.05 -3.34 2.27
N ALA A 11 -58.17 -4.32 2.05
CA ALA A 11 -56.87 -4.37 2.68
C ALA A 11 -56.05 -3.18 2.14
N PHE A 12 -55.95 -2.11 2.92
CA PHE A 12 -54.94 -1.08 2.69
C PHE A 12 -53.57 -1.71 2.91
N SER A 13 -52.92 -2.15 1.83
CA SER A 13 -51.48 -2.39 1.84
C SER A 13 -50.80 -1.05 2.09
N VAL A 14 -50.36 -0.82 3.33
CA VAL A 14 -49.40 0.25 3.60
C VAL A 14 -48.21 -0.01 2.69
N PRO A 15 -47.76 0.96 1.87
CA PRO A 15 -46.54 0.78 1.12
C PRO A 15 -45.42 0.54 2.13
N SER A 16 -44.91 -0.68 2.18
CA SER A 16 -43.60 -0.94 2.77
C SER A 16 -42.62 -0.19 1.89
N PHE A 17 -42.30 1.05 2.26
CA PHE A 17 -41.22 1.78 1.63
C PHE A 17 -39.97 0.92 1.83
N ALA A 18 -39.26 0.68 0.75
CA ALA A 18 -38.03 -0.07 0.78
C ALA A 18 -37.00 0.71 1.63
N ILE A 19 -36.27 -0.02 2.47
CA ILE A 19 -35.47 0.55 3.57
C ILE A 19 -34.08 -0.10 3.62
N CYS A 20 -33.07 0.77 3.61
CA CYS A 20 -31.72 0.51 4.09
C CYS A 20 -31.56 0.89 5.56
N THR A 21 -30.76 0.10 6.29
CA THR A 21 -30.39 0.34 7.69
C THR A 21 -28.90 0.09 7.91
N SER A 22 -28.28 0.91 8.75
CA SER A 22 -26.98 0.58 9.34
C SER A 22 -27.19 -0.44 10.46
N THR A 23 -26.30 -1.43 10.53
CA THR A 23 -26.29 -2.44 11.60
C THR A 23 -25.60 -1.94 12.88
N GLY A 24 -24.96 -0.76 12.82
CA GLY A 24 -24.16 -0.20 13.91
C GLY A 24 -22.75 -0.79 14.05
N VAL A 25 -22.32 -1.66 13.13
CA VAL A 25 -20.94 -2.19 13.11
C VAL A 25 -19.94 -1.12 12.70
N SER A 26 -20.25 -0.33 11.68
CA SER A 26 -19.46 0.84 11.31
C SER A 26 -19.80 1.99 12.24
N GLN A 27 -18.78 2.67 12.73
CA GLN A 27 -18.91 3.85 13.56
C GLN A 27 -18.00 4.95 13.00
N THR A 28 -18.56 6.15 12.90
CA THR A 28 -17.92 7.28 12.25
C THR A 28 -17.32 8.21 13.29
N GLU A 29 -16.06 7.97 13.66
CA GLU A 29 -15.31 8.82 14.58
C GLU A 29 -13.85 8.96 14.16
N ASP A 30 -13.20 10.02 14.64
CA ASP A 30 -11.82 10.33 14.29
C ASP A 30 -10.89 9.13 14.51
N SER A 31 -11.01 8.50 15.68
CA SER A 31 -10.14 7.39 16.05
C SER A 31 -10.61 6.01 15.55
N ARG A 32 -11.71 5.91 14.80
CA ARG A 32 -12.30 4.63 14.36
C ARG A 32 -12.24 4.52 12.85
N THR A 33 -11.04 4.27 12.34
CA THR A 33 -10.74 4.27 10.91
C THR A 33 -10.13 2.97 10.43
N ALA A 34 -10.34 2.66 9.15
CA ALA A 34 -9.48 1.74 8.42
C ALA A 34 -8.09 2.38 8.30
N LEU A 35 -7.07 1.70 8.84
CA LEU A 35 -5.71 2.24 8.86
C LEU A 35 -5.08 2.18 7.47
N ILE A 36 -4.46 3.28 7.03
CA ILE A 36 -3.68 3.39 5.79
C ILE A 36 -2.19 3.20 6.11
N PRO A 37 -1.58 2.04 5.82
CA PRO A 37 -0.28 1.68 6.39
C PRO A 37 0.88 1.85 5.40
N PHE A 38 1.39 3.07 5.21
CA PHE A 38 2.63 3.33 4.46
C PHE A 38 3.91 2.96 5.24
N GLY A 39 3.85 2.86 6.57
CA GLY A 39 4.98 2.47 7.42
C GLY A 39 6.03 3.57 7.53
N LYS A 40 7.28 3.25 7.17
CA LYS A 40 8.40 4.20 7.20
C LYS A 40 8.46 4.98 5.88
N VAL A 41 8.20 6.29 5.95
CA VAL A 41 8.26 7.21 4.79
C VAL A 41 9.43 8.16 5.00
N ASN A 42 10.33 8.31 4.02
CA ASN A 42 11.47 9.22 4.12
C ASN A 42 11.37 10.39 3.15
N ILE A 43 11.63 11.61 3.62
CA ILE A 43 11.52 12.86 2.85
C ILE A 43 12.83 13.68 2.88
N TYR A 44 13.97 12.99 2.81
CA TYR A 44 15.29 13.56 3.09
C TYR A 44 15.58 14.88 2.38
N ASP A 45 15.61 14.88 1.05
CA ASP A 45 15.95 16.07 0.27
C ASP A 45 15.09 16.18 -0.99
N THR A 46 15.18 17.35 -1.64
CA THR A 46 14.51 17.66 -2.90
C THR A 46 15.31 17.25 -4.14
N TYR A 47 16.52 16.73 -3.97
CA TYR A 47 17.37 16.29 -5.08
C TYR A 47 16.96 14.87 -5.54
N PHE A 48 16.82 13.94 -4.60
CA PHE A 48 16.32 12.59 -4.86
C PHE A 48 14.81 12.56 -5.01
N TYR A 49 14.10 13.38 -4.25
CA TYR A 49 12.63 13.45 -4.29
C TYR A 49 12.22 14.91 -4.44
N PRO A 50 12.25 15.49 -5.65
CA PRO A 50 11.68 16.82 -5.87
C PRO A 50 10.19 16.85 -5.54
N ALA A 51 9.62 18.04 -5.30
CA ALA A 51 8.18 18.17 -5.13
C ALA A 51 7.44 17.61 -6.37
N GLY A 52 6.31 16.93 -6.14
CA GLY A 52 5.60 16.14 -7.14
C GLY A 52 6.02 14.65 -7.19
N SER A 53 7.09 14.26 -6.51
CA SER A 53 7.53 12.85 -6.48
C SER A 53 6.59 11.96 -5.67
N LEU A 54 6.31 10.77 -6.17
CA LEU A 54 5.66 9.69 -5.41
C LEU A 54 6.65 9.19 -4.33
N LEU A 55 6.20 9.18 -3.07
CA LEU A 55 6.96 8.72 -1.91
C LEU A 55 6.62 7.29 -1.50
N ALA A 56 5.33 6.93 -1.56
CA ALA A 56 4.84 5.60 -1.19
C ALA A 56 3.46 5.34 -1.79
N SER A 57 3.11 4.06 -1.98
CA SER A 57 1.80 3.63 -2.48
C SER A 57 1.37 2.35 -1.79
N VAL A 58 0.09 2.27 -1.41
CA VAL A 58 -0.51 1.10 -0.74
C VAL A 58 -1.93 0.85 -1.22
N VAL A 59 -2.34 -0.42 -1.18
CA VAL A 59 -3.73 -0.84 -1.32
C VAL A 59 -4.25 -1.19 0.06
N VAL A 60 -5.30 -0.50 0.49
CA VAL A 60 -5.92 -0.63 1.81
C VAL A 60 -7.19 -1.44 1.65
N PRO A 61 -7.21 -2.71 2.11
CA PRO A 61 -8.46 -3.46 2.14
C PRO A 61 -9.38 -2.82 3.19
N PRO A 62 -10.71 -2.82 2.98
CA PRO A 62 -11.66 -2.29 3.95
C PRO A 62 -11.56 -3.00 5.30
N THR A 63 -11.09 -4.26 5.32
CA THR A 63 -10.84 -5.06 6.53
C THR A 63 -9.72 -4.52 7.42
N ASN A 64 -9.01 -3.47 7.01
CA ASN A 64 -8.17 -2.70 7.94
C ASN A 64 -9.02 -1.95 8.98
N TYR A 65 -10.32 -1.79 8.75
CA TYR A 65 -11.28 -1.40 9.78
C TYR A 65 -11.52 -2.57 10.73
N THR A 66 -11.07 -2.43 11.97
CA THR A 66 -11.12 -3.50 12.99
C THR A 66 -11.81 -3.06 14.29
N TYR A 67 -12.36 -1.84 14.31
CA TYR A 67 -13.09 -1.35 15.47
C TYR A 67 -14.29 -2.27 15.76
N GLY A 68 -14.64 -2.43 17.04
CA GLY A 68 -15.75 -3.31 17.44
C GLY A 68 -15.54 -4.79 17.10
N ARG A 69 -14.29 -5.20 16.77
CA ARG A 69 -13.96 -6.53 16.25
C ARG A 69 -14.62 -6.83 14.90
N ALA A 70 -14.86 -5.80 14.09
CA ALA A 70 -15.33 -5.96 12.72
C ALA A 70 -14.39 -6.89 11.94
N THR A 71 -14.98 -7.76 11.12
CA THR A 71 -14.29 -8.74 10.29
C THR A 71 -14.79 -8.63 8.86
N ALA A 72 -14.15 -9.34 7.93
CA ALA A 72 -14.55 -9.41 6.53
C ALA A 72 -16.05 -9.72 6.33
N SER A 73 -16.62 -10.60 7.15
CA SER A 73 -18.02 -11.02 7.08
C SER A 73 -19.00 -10.14 7.84
N SER A 74 -18.52 -9.14 8.58
CA SER A 74 -19.40 -8.24 9.32
C SER A 74 -20.26 -7.43 8.35
N VAL A 75 -21.59 -7.59 8.47
CA VAL A 75 -22.57 -6.80 7.72
C VAL A 75 -22.56 -5.39 8.26
N LEU A 76 -22.36 -4.38 7.41
CA LEU A 76 -22.39 -2.98 7.80
C LEU A 76 -23.78 -2.38 7.55
N TRP A 77 -24.34 -2.68 6.38
CA TRP A 77 -25.66 -2.23 5.98
C TRP A 77 -26.52 -3.39 5.47
N GLN A 78 -27.82 -3.29 5.74
CA GLN A 78 -28.83 -4.18 5.21
C GLN A 78 -29.92 -3.37 4.49
N CYS A 79 -30.23 -3.73 3.25
CA CYS A 79 -31.18 -3.02 2.39
C CYS A 79 -32.21 -3.98 1.79
N ASP A 80 -33.39 -3.48 1.40
CA ASP A 80 -34.31 -4.27 0.59
C ASP A 80 -33.74 -4.55 -0.80
N THR A 81 -34.05 -5.71 -1.37
CA THR A 81 -33.57 -6.05 -2.72
C THR A 81 -34.07 -5.09 -3.79
N SER A 82 -35.20 -4.41 -3.55
CA SER A 82 -35.73 -3.37 -4.44
C SER A 82 -34.90 -2.09 -4.45
N ASP A 83 -34.07 -1.85 -3.43
CA ASP A 83 -33.24 -0.63 -3.31
C ASP A 83 -31.94 -0.72 -4.10
N LEU A 84 -31.64 -1.86 -4.74
CA LEU A 84 -30.34 -2.09 -5.38
C LEU A 84 -29.96 -1.00 -6.39
N SER A 85 -30.91 -0.43 -7.12
CA SER A 85 -30.66 0.66 -8.08
C SER A 85 -30.36 2.01 -7.42
N ASP A 86 -30.77 2.17 -6.16
CA ASP A 86 -30.75 3.42 -5.42
C ASP A 86 -29.61 3.46 -4.39
N ILE A 87 -28.89 2.33 -4.22
CA ILE A 87 -27.74 2.24 -3.32
C ILE A 87 -26.41 2.44 -4.05
N TYR A 88 -25.54 3.24 -3.43
CA TYR A 88 -24.16 3.44 -3.87
C TYR A 88 -23.33 4.01 -2.72
N PHE A 89 -22.01 3.88 -2.79
CA PHE A 89 -21.13 4.53 -1.84
C PHE A 89 -20.89 5.98 -2.25
N LEU A 90 -20.75 6.86 -1.26
CA LEU A 90 -20.12 8.17 -1.43
C LEU A 90 -18.78 8.20 -0.71
N VAL A 91 -17.77 8.76 -1.38
CA VAL A 91 -16.43 8.94 -0.83
C VAL A 91 -15.97 10.39 -0.99
N ALA A 92 -15.24 10.90 0.00
CA ALA A 92 -14.64 12.23 0.00
C ALA A 92 -13.39 12.23 0.88
N THR A 93 -12.54 13.24 0.71
CA THR A 93 -11.51 13.55 1.73
C THR A 93 -12.16 14.01 3.03
N ASN A 94 -11.41 14.01 4.13
CA ASN A 94 -11.86 14.63 5.37
C ASN A 94 -11.79 16.16 5.22
N GLY A 95 -12.77 16.72 4.52
CA GLY A 95 -12.71 18.06 3.98
C GLY A 95 -12.84 19.18 4.98
N ASP A 96 -13.27 18.92 6.21
CA ASP A 96 -13.33 19.92 7.28
C ASP A 96 -11.99 20.05 8.01
N ASP A 97 -11.22 18.98 8.17
CA ASP A 97 -9.95 19.07 8.90
C ASP A 97 -8.77 19.59 8.06
N ARG A 98 -8.05 20.52 8.68
CA ARG A 98 -6.86 21.22 8.15
C ARG A 98 -5.78 20.30 7.58
N VAL A 99 -5.61 19.11 8.13
CA VAL A 99 -4.61 18.09 7.75
C VAL A 99 -5.23 16.73 7.42
N GLY A 100 -6.56 16.66 7.38
CA GLY A 100 -7.33 15.49 6.98
C GLY A 100 -7.73 15.50 5.51
N GLY A 101 -7.85 16.66 4.88
CA GLY A 101 -8.37 16.70 3.51
C GLY A 101 -8.86 18.06 3.02
N TYR A 102 -8.74 19.11 3.82
CA TYR A 102 -9.21 20.45 3.48
C TYR A 102 -8.43 21.12 2.34
N TYR A 103 -7.09 21.04 2.41
CA TYR A 103 -6.18 21.74 1.51
C TYR A 103 -5.68 20.83 0.39
N GLU A 104 -6.05 21.11 -0.86
CA GLU A 104 -5.39 20.53 -2.03
C GLU A 104 -4.12 21.33 -2.32
N LEU A 105 -2.95 20.71 -2.15
CA LEU A 105 -1.65 21.40 -2.27
C LEU A 105 -0.81 20.91 -3.44
N GLY A 106 -1.08 19.71 -3.97
CA GLY A 106 -0.27 19.16 -5.04
C GLY A 106 -0.35 19.92 -6.36
N GLN A 107 -1.39 20.73 -6.59
CA GLN A 107 -1.53 21.52 -7.83
C GLN A 107 -0.32 22.44 -8.05
N ALA A 108 0.24 23.00 -6.97
CA ALA A 108 1.46 23.82 -7.04
C ALA A 108 2.69 23.03 -7.51
N ASP A 109 2.64 21.70 -7.41
CA ASP A 109 3.72 20.76 -7.73
C ASP A 109 3.40 19.90 -8.97
N GLY A 110 2.35 20.25 -9.72
CA GLY A 110 1.97 19.56 -10.96
C GLY A 110 1.23 18.22 -10.77
N ILE A 111 0.71 17.95 -9.58
CA ILE A 111 -0.02 16.73 -9.23
C ILE A 111 -1.41 17.06 -8.67
N SER A 112 -2.46 16.65 -9.38
CA SER A 112 -3.84 16.94 -8.98
C SER A 112 -4.34 16.02 -7.86
N ASP A 113 -5.32 16.53 -7.09
CA ASP A 113 -6.06 15.75 -6.09
C ASP A 113 -5.18 15.20 -4.96
N VAL A 114 -4.12 15.94 -4.62
CA VAL A 114 -3.21 15.62 -3.53
C VAL A 114 -3.45 16.60 -2.39
N TYR A 115 -3.95 16.07 -1.29
CA TYR A 115 -4.39 16.83 -0.13
C TYR A 115 -3.36 16.80 0.99
N ALA A 116 -3.27 17.89 1.75
CA ALA A 116 -2.36 18.01 2.87
C ALA A 116 -2.59 16.91 3.92
N THR A 117 -1.51 16.45 4.53
CA THR A 117 -1.55 15.53 5.67
C THR A 117 -0.92 16.17 6.91
N TYR A 118 -0.98 15.48 8.05
CA TYR A 118 -0.27 15.88 9.27
C TYR A 118 1.26 15.81 9.13
N PHE A 119 1.78 15.07 8.14
CA PHE A 119 3.18 15.02 7.82
C PHE A 119 3.59 16.23 6.97
N ALA A 120 4.59 16.98 7.44
CA ALA A 120 5.09 18.15 6.75
C ALA A 120 5.65 17.79 5.37
N TYR A 121 5.25 18.54 4.35
CA TYR A 121 5.63 18.34 2.95
C TYR A 121 5.21 16.98 2.36
N VAL A 122 4.21 16.34 2.96
CA VAL A 122 3.62 15.10 2.46
C VAL A 122 2.13 15.32 2.20
N GLY A 123 1.73 15.10 0.96
CA GLY A 123 0.33 15.06 0.56
C GLY A 123 -0.13 13.64 0.28
N ILE A 124 -1.43 13.39 0.34
CA ILE A 124 -2.06 12.11 0.06
C ILE A 124 -3.04 12.23 -1.12
N LYS A 125 -2.98 11.28 -2.04
CA LYS A 125 -3.99 11.02 -3.06
C LYS A 125 -4.65 9.69 -2.78
N GLN A 126 -5.96 9.64 -2.96
CA GLN A 126 -6.75 8.45 -2.66
C GLN A 126 -7.71 8.15 -3.81
N THR A 127 -7.80 6.87 -4.17
CA THR A 127 -8.68 6.40 -5.24
C THR A 127 -9.40 5.14 -4.79
N MET A 128 -10.70 5.05 -5.03
CA MET A 128 -11.51 3.87 -4.74
C MET A 128 -12.28 3.46 -6.00
N SER A 129 -12.10 2.22 -6.46
CA SER A 129 -12.74 1.72 -7.69
C SER A 129 -12.55 2.64 -8.91
N GLY A 130 -11.37 3.24 -9.05
CA GLY A 130 -11.05 4.20 -10.13
C GLY A 130 -11.58 5.63 -9.92
N VAL A 131 -12.31 5.88 -8.84
CA VAL A 131 -12.81 7.22 -8.47
C VAL A 131 -11.82 7.89 -7.53
N VAL A 132 -11.24 9.01 -7.97
CA VAL A 132 -10.34 9.83 -7.15
C VAL A 132 -11.16 10.59 -6.11
N LEU A 133 -10.79 10.48 -4.84
CA LEU A 133 -11.44 11.19 -3.75
C LEU A 133 -11.02 12.67 -3.78
N THR A 134 -12.00 13.55 -3.63
CA THR A 134 -11.79 15.00 -3.50
C THR A 134 -12.57 15.53 -2.29
N ARG A 135 -12.49 16.83 -2.03
CA ARG A 135 -13.31 17.48 -1.01
C ARG A 135 -14.81 17.41 -1.32
N ASN A 136 -15.18 17.18 -2.58
CA ASN A 136 -16.56 17.02 -2.99
C ASN A 136 -16.92 15.53 -3.04
N TRP A 137 -18.02 15.14 -2.43
CA TRP A 137 -18.49 13.75 -2.41
C TRP A 137 -18.62 13.16 -3.82
N LYS A 138 -18.05 11.98 -4.03
CA LYS A 138 -18.06 11.24 -5.29
C LYS A 138 -18.75 9.89 -5.16
N LYS A 139 -19.56 9.54 -6.17
CA LYS A 139 -20.22 8.24 -6.26
C LYS A 139 -19.24 7.12 -6.60
N VAL A 140 -19.33 6.02 -5.85
CA VAL A 140 -18.66 4.74 -6.10
C VAL A 140 -19.73 3.63 -6.10
N PRO A 141 -19.74 2.73 -7.09
CA PRO A 141 -20.78 1.71 -7.20
C PRO A 141 -20.66 0.64 -6.10
N VAL A 142 -21.80 0.17 -5.59
CA VAL A 142 -21.89 -1.10 -4.86
C VAL A 142 -21.90 -2.22 -5.89
N SER A 143 -20.79 -2.95 -6.02
CA SER A 143 -20.61 -4.01 -7.02
C SER A 143 -20.66 -5.42 -6.45
N THR A 144 -20.46 -5.55 -5.15
CA THR A 144 -20.47 -6.81 -4.41
C THR A 144 -21.36 -6.65 -3.18
N TYR A 145 -22.07 -7.73 -2.81
CA TYR A 145 -22.90 -7.83 -1.63
C TYR A 145 -23.31 -9.30 -1.43
N ALA A 146 -23.76 -9.65 -0.23
CA ALA A 146 -24.46 -10.90 0.04
C ALA A 146 -25.99 -10.70 -0.03
N THR A 147 -26.72 -11.80 -0.11
CA THR A 147 -28.18 -11.80 0.07
C THR A 147 -28.56 -12.79 1.16
N SER A 148 -29.44 -12.35 2.07
CA SER A 148 -29.92 -13.15 3.19
C SER A 148 -31.33 -12.71 3.56
N GLY A 149 -32.25 -13.67 3.73
CA GLY A 149 -33.62 -13.37 4.17
C GLY A 149 -34.40 -12.38 3.28
N GLY A 150 -34.11 -12.32 1.98
CA GLY A 150 -34.74 -11.34 1.06
C GLY A 150 -34.17 -9.92 1.15
N LYS A 151 -33.04 -9.74 1.84
CA LYS A 151 -32.31 -8.48 1.96
C LYS A 151 -30.95 -8.56 1.26
N ILE A 152 -30.46 -7.41 0.85
CA ILE A 152 -29.06 -7.16 0.48
C ILE A 152 -28.28 -6.93 1.77
N GLU A 153 -27.13 -7.57 1.90
CA GLU A 153 -26.18 -7.37 3.00
C GLU A 153 -24.84 -6.91 2.44
N ILE A 154 -24.49 -5.65 2.69
CA ILE A 154 -23.17 -5.12 2.35
C ILE A 154 -22.25 -5.38 3.52
N ARG A 155 -21.32 -6.32 3.36
CA ARG A 155 -20.32 -6.66 4.36
C ARG A 155 -19.08 -5.80 4.20
N LEU A 156 -18.24 -5.76 5.22
CA LEU A 156 -16.98 -5.01 5.17
C LEU A 156 -16.11 -5.42 3.97
N GLN A 157 -16.02 -6.71 3.65
CA GLN A 157 -15.26 -7.20 2.48
C GLN A 157 -15.86 -6.82 1.12
N ASP A 158 -17.12 -6.40 1.09
CA ASP A 158 -17.82 -6.04 -0.14
C ASP A 158 -17.56 -4.56 -0.53
N ILE A 159 -16.85 -3.80 0.32
CA ILE A 159 -16.38 -2.46 0.00
C ILE A 159 -15.15 -2.55 -0.91
N PRO A 160 -15.07 -1.77 -2.01
CA PRO A 160 -13.87 -1.73 -2.84
C PRO A 160 -12.64 -1.28 -2.04
N PRO A 161 -11.46 -1.88 -2.27
CA PRO A 161 -10.24 -1.43 -1.60
C PRO A 161 -9.88 0.00 -2.01
N LEU A 162 -9.26 0.72 -1.08
CA LEU A 162 -8.75 2.07 -1.30
C LEU A 162 -7.29 1.99 -1.76
N GLN A 163 -6.95 2.59 -2.90
CA GLN A 163 -5.57 2.90 -3.27
C GLN A 163 -5.19 4.25 -2.65
N ALA A 164 -4.06 4.31 -1.94
CA ALA A 164 -3.55 5.52 -1.32
C ALA A 164 -2.09 5.73 -1.70
N GLU A 165 -1.74 6.97 -2.03
CA GLU A 165 -0.43 7.37 -2.53
C GLU A 165 0.05 8.61 -1.81
N LEU A 166 1.27 8.60 -1.29
CA LEU A 166 1.92 9.77 -0.71
C LEU A 166 2.79 10.44 -1.74
N TYR A 167 2.73 11.76 -1.78
CA TYR A 167 3.55 12.59 -2.62
C TYR A 167 4.32 13.61 -1.79
N ARG A 168 5.53 13.95 -2.24
CA ARG A 168 6.22 15.13 -1.72
C ARG A 168 5.54 16.37 -2.29
N ILE A 169 5.19 17.30 -1.42
CA ILE A 169 4.63 18.60 -1.79
C ILE A 169 5.53 19.74 -1.33
N SER A 170 5.52 20.88 -2.01
CA SER A 170 6.39 22.03 -1.71
C SER A 170 5.82 22.98 -0.64
N GLN A 171 4.51 22.89 -0.38
CA GLN A 171 3.80 23.82 0.48
C GLN A 171 3.32 23.15 1.76
N LEU A 172 3.23 23.96 2.81
CA LEU A 172 2.52 23.60 4.03
C LEU A 172 1.09 24.12 3.95
N PRO A 173 0.12 23.41 4.52
CA PRO A 173 -1.27 23.87 4.56
C PRO A 173 -1.41 25.19 5.34
N GLY A 174 -2.44 25.96 4.99
CA GLY A 174 -2.77 27.18 5.74
C GLY A 174 -3.31 26.89 7.14
N THR A 175 -3.58 27.95 7.90
CA THR A 175 -3.97 27.86 9.32
C THR A 175 -5.48 27.84 9.58
N GLY A 176 -6.31 27.96 8.53
CA GLY A 176 -7.77 27.99 8.63
C GLY A 176 -8.43 26.79 7.97
N ALA A 177 -9.45 26.21 8.59
CA ALA A 177 -10.26 25.12 8.05
C ALA A 177 -11.55 25.00 8.89
N GLY A 178 -12.49 24.14 8.50
CA GLY A 178 -13.69 23.85 9.29
C GLY A 178 -13.35 23.30 10.68
N SER A 179 -12.33 22.45 10.73
CA SER A 179 -11.74 21.86 11.93
C SER A 179 -10.21 22.00 11.89
N HIS A 180 -9.62 22.12 13.07
CA HIS A 180 -8.17 22.16 13.27
C HIS A 180 -7.78 21.28 14.46
N TRP A 181 -8.36 20.08 14.51
CA TRP A 181 -8.26 19.16 15.64
C TRP A 181 -6.79 18.86 16.02
N CYS A 182 -5.95 18.65 15.01
CA CYS A 182 -4.53 18.36 15.21
C CYS A 182 -3.66 19.63 15.34
N GLY A 183 -4.27 20.81 15.26
CA GLY A 183 -3.65 22.13 15.44
C GLY A 183 -3.81 23.05 14.23
N ASN A 184 -3.81 24.36 14.49
CA ASN A 184 -4.03 25.43 13.51
C ASN A 184 -2.75 26.16 13.08
N ASN A 185 -1.58 25.56 13.25
CA ASN A 185 -0.30 26.15 12.86
C ASN A 185 0.61 25.12 12.19
N ASN A 186 1.79 25.56 11.78
CA ASN A 186 2.81 24.74 11.11
C ASN A 186 4.09 24.64 11.97
N THR A 187 3.92 24.59 13.30
CA THR A 187 5.04 24.35 14.22
C THR A 187 5.19 22.86 14.44
N ASN A 188 6.42 22.35 14.47
CA ASN A 188 6.66 20.93 14.71
C ASN A 188 6.00 20.46 16.02
N GLY A 189 5.16 19.43 15.93
CA GLY A 189 4.39 18.88 17.06
C GLY A 189 3.14 19.69 17.45
N ARG A 190 2.80 20.75 16.69
CA ARG A 190 1.59 21.57 16.90
C ARG A 190 0.95 21.89 15.55
N GLY A 191 0.04 21.07 15.07
CA GLY A 191 -0.62 21.23 13.76
C GLY A 191 0.06 20.49 12.62
N ILE A 192 1.36 20.17 12.74
CA ILE A 192 2.07 19.34 11.77
C ILE A 192 3.29 18.67 12.43
N VAL A 193 3.84 17.64 11.81
CA VAL A 193 5.10 17.01 12.26
C VAL A 193 6.10 16.90 11.13
N TYR A 194 7.36 17.20 11.43
CA TYR A 194 8.48 17.14 10.49
C TYR A 194 9.25 15.85 10.68
N GLY A 195 9.71 15.25 9.59
CA GLY A 195 10.55 14.05 9.67
C GLY A 195 11.87 14.35 10.37
N ASN A 196 12.37 13.36 11.12
CA ASN A 196 13.72 13.36 11.69
C ASN A 196 14.37 11.97 11.54
N THR A 197 15.57 11.79 12.07
CA THR A 197 16.30 10.52 11.96
C THR A 197 15.76 9.41 12.87
N ALA A 198 14.99 9.75 13.91
CA ALA A 198 14.33 8.78 14.79
C ALA A 198 12.97 8.29 14.23
N GLY A 199 12.39 9.06 13.31
CA GLY A 199 11.08 8.82 12.73
C GLY A 199 9.95 9.35 13.61
N GLU A 200 9.16 10.27 13.06
CA GLU A 200 8.05 10.90 13.77
C GLU A 200 6.72 10.21 13.46
N LEU A 201 5.96 9.85 14.49
CA LEU A 201 4.70 9.13 14.35
C LEU A 201 3.60 10.02 13.76
N TYR A 202 2.77 9.47 12.88
CA TYR A 202 1.50 10.09 12.51
C TYR A 202 0.52 9.99 13.68
N SER A 203 0.56 10.96 14.59
CA SER A 203 -0.27 10.96 15.81
C SER A 203 -1.63 11.61 15.64
N CYS A 204 -1.85 12.35 14.54
CA CYS A 204 -3.12 13.00 14.27
C CYS A 204 -4.21 11.94 14.05
N THR A 205 -5.26 12.00 14.86
CA THR A 205 -6.36 11.03 14.80
C THR A 205 -7.34 11.33 13.70
N GLN A 206 -7.36 12.55 13.15
CA GLN A 206 -8.30 12.91 12.10
C GLN A 206 -8.17 11.97 10.89
N PRO A 207 -9.30 11.46 10.36
CA PRO A 207 -9.30 10.65 9.16
C PRO A 207 -8.75 11.46 7.98
N ASN A 208 -8.26 10.78 6.96
CA ASN A 208 -7.86 11.39 5.70
C ASN A 208 -9.02 11.40 4.67
N SER A 209 -10.01 10.54 4.88
CA SER A 209 -11.17 10.40 4.00
C SER A 209 -12.28 9.62 4.67
N TYR A 210 -13.44 9.62 4.02
CA TYR A 210 -14.64 8.92 4.46
C TYR A 210 -15.25 8.09 3.35
N ILE A 211 -15.97 7.06 3.76
CA ILE A 211 -16.97 6.36 2.97
C ILE A 211 -18.29 6.31 3.72
N GLN A 212 -19.39 6.51 3.00
CA GLN A 212 -20.76 6.37 3.50
C GLN A 212 -21.61 5.63 2.46
N LEU A 213 -22.75 5.08 2.89
CA LEU A 213 -23.72 4.47 1.99
C LEU A 213 -24.89 5.42 1.75
N VAL A 214 -25.22 5.63 0.48
CA VAL A 214 -26.48 6.22 0.05
C VAL A 214 -27.49 5.10 -0.15
N GLY A 215 -28.71 5.31 0.32
CA GLY A 215 -29.83 4.38 0.16
C GLY A 215 -31.08 4.88 0.87
N PRO A 216 -32.28 4.43 0.46
CA PRO A 216 -33.54 4.82 1.09
C PRO A 216 -33.53 4.58 2.60
N GLY A 217 -33.92 5.57 3.39
CA GLY A 217 -33.97 5.46 4.87
C GLY A 217 -32.65 5.71 5.61
N LEU A 218 -31.53 5.88 4.90
CA LEU A 218 -30.26 6.31 5.50
C LEU A 218 -30.14 7.83 5.49
N THR A 219 -29.51 8.40 6.52
CA THR A 219 -29.05 9.79 6.48
C THR A 219 -27.67 9.85 5.86
N HIS A 220 -27.53 10.58 4.76
CA HIS A 220 -26.32 10.67 3.97
C HIS A 220 -26.14 12.09 3.40
N ASP A 221 -24.96 12.37 2.86
CA ASP A 221 -24.68 13.55 2.05
C ASP A 221 -24.98 13.29 0.58
N GLU A 222 -24.90 14.32 -0.26
CA GLU A 222 -25.17 14.22 -1.70
C GLU A 222 -23.91 14.35 -2.54
N GLU A 223 -23.91 13.72 -3.71
CA GLU A 223 -22.84 13.86 -4.69
C GLU A 223 -22.56 15.33 -5.02
N GLY A 224 -21.29 15.70 -5.10
CA GLY A 224 -20.84 17.06 -5.38
C GLY A 224 -20.86 18.01 -4.20
N GLN A 225 -21.49 17.65 -3.07
CA GLN A 225 -21.44 18.48 -1.86
C GLN A 225 -20.05 18.52 -1.26
N ASP A 226 -19.71 19.66 -0.67
CA ASP A 226 -18.42 19.90 -0.04
C ASP A 226 -18.39 19.28 1.37
N SER A 227 -17.49 18.32 1.58
CA SER A 227 -17.30 17.60 2.85
C SER A 227 -16.82 18.48 4.01
N ASN A 228 -16.34 19.72 3.74
CA ASN A 228 -16.06 20.69 4.80
C ASN A 228 -17.31 21.11 5.60
N THR A 229 -18.48 21.09 4.96
CA THR A 229 -19.75 21.54 5.58
C THR A 229 -20.88 20.53 5.47
N ASN A 230 -20.69 19.45 4.70
CA ASN A 230 -21.66 18.39 4.48
C ASN A 230 -21.07 17.06 4.96
N TYR A 231 -21.39 16.72 6.20
CA TYR A 231 -20.98 15.50 6.89
C TYR A 231 -22.18 14.90 7.64
N LYS A 232 -23.38 14.93 7.06
CA LYS A 232 -24.63 14.46 7.70
C LYS A 232 -24.55 13.00 8.13
N PHE A 233 -23.78 12.19 7.40
CA PHE A 233 -23.53 10.78 7.72
C PHE A 233 -22.83 10.57 9.08
N TRP A 234 -22.08 11.57 9.56
CA TRP A 234 -21.20 11.45 10.72
C TRP A 234 -21.98 11.17 12.00
N GLY A 235 -22.93 12.04 12.35
CA GLY A 235 -23.65 11.95 13.63
C GLY A 235 -24.62 10.77 13.73
N VAL A 236 -24.83 10.03 12.64
CA VAL A 236 -25.73 8.87 12.56
C VAL A 236 -24.98 7.55 12.31
N ASP A 237 -23.64 7.57 12.34
CA ASP A 237 -22.80 6.39 12.09
C ASP A 237 -23.06 5.67 10.76
N ASN A 238 -23.38 6.44 9.70
CA ASN A 238 -23.59 5.91 8.36
C ASN A 238 -22.29 5.87 7.54
N GLY A 239 -21.26 5.21 8.06
CA GLY A 239 -19.96 5.18 7.40
C GLY A 239 -18.80 4.89 8.33
N PHE A 240 -17.59 5.07 7.80
CA PHE A 240 -16.36 5.11 8.58
C PHE A 240 -15.26 5.85 7.79
N GLY A 241 -14.18 6.21 8.48
CA GLY A 241 -13.04 6.89 7.86
C GLY A 241 -11.88 5.97 7.48
N TYR A 242 -10.99 6.45 6.62
CA TYR A 242 -9.66 5.89 6.42
C TYR A 242 -8.63 6.89 6.94
N GLY A 243 -7.60 6.44 7.68
CA GLY A 243 -6.64 7.34 8.31
C GLY A 243 -5.24 6.77 8.47
N MET A 244 -4.24 7.65 8.40
CA MET A 244 -2.81 7.31 8.52
C MET A 244 -2.33 7.12 9.97
N ARG A 245 -3.17 7.33 10.98
CA ARG A 245 -2.77 7.38 12.38
C ARG A 245 -2.04 6.12 12.87
N ASN A 246 -1.03 6.31 13.71
CA ASN A 246 -0.30 5.28 14.47
C ASN A 246 0.46 4.19 13.68
N VAL A 247 0.25 4.08 12.37
CA VAL A 247 0.89 3.05 11.52
C VAL A 247 1.95 3.62 10.58
N ASN A 248 2.16 4.94 10.62
CA ASN A 248 3.10 5.64 9.75
C ASN A 248 4.10 6.45 10.56
N LYS A 249 5.36 6.48 10.08
CA LYS A 249 6.43 7.33 10.61
C LYS A 249 7.11 8.10 9.49
N LEU A 250 7.33 9.38 9.73
CA LEU A 250 8.04 10.28 8.82
C LEU A 250 9.51 10.40 9.23
N PHE A 251 10.39 10.04 8.32
CA PHE A 251 11.83 10.15 8.45
C PHE A 251 12.37 11.29 7.61
N ASN A 252 13.44 11.89 8.10
CA ASN A 252 14.31 12.77 7.32
C ASN A 252 15.74 12.28 7.55
N THR A 253 16.12 11.24 6.81
CA THR A 253 17.38 10.52 6.97
C THR A 253 18.13 10.47 5.64
N PRO A 254 19.44 10.85 5.61
CA PRO A 254 20.27 10.69 4.43
C PRO A 254 20.20 9.27 3.89
N THR A 255 19.96 9.15 2.58
CA THR A 255 19.72 7.86 1.95
C THR A 255 20.35 7.76 0.58
N CYS A 256 19.99 6.71 -0.14
CA CYS A 256 20.38 6.46 -1.51
C CYS A 256 19.15 6.18 -2.37
N VAL A 257 19.34 6.23 -3.69
CA VAL A 257 18.35 5.83 -4.70
C VAL A 257 19.00 4.92 -5.73
N ALA A 258 18.27 3.91 -6.19
CA ALA A 258 18.69 3.14 -7.36
C ALA A 258 18.56 4.02 -8.62
N ARG A 259 19.63 4.12 -9.41
CA ARG A 259 19.66 4.90 -10.66
C ARG A 259 19.49 4.04 -11.90
N SER A 260 20.11 2.86 -11.91
CA SER A 260 19.97 1.92 -13.02
C SER A 260 20.26 0.49 -12.59
N VAL A 261 19.73 -0.46 -13.36
CA VAL A 261 20.02 -1.89 -13.23
C VAL A 261 20.05 -2.49 -14.63
N THR A 262 20.87 -3.52 -14.85
CA THR A 262 20.79 -4.34 -16.06
C THR A 262 19.40 -4.99 -16.13
N PRO A 263 18.55 -4.63 -17.11
CA PRO A 263 17.13 -4.99 -17.08
C PRO A 263 16.88 -6.46 -17.43
N LEU A 264 17.80 -7.10 -18.16
CA LEU A 264 17.71 -8.50 -18.56
C LEU A 264 19.08 -9.17 -18.39
N VAL A 265 19.10 -10.27 -17.64
CA VAL A 265 20.27 -11.12 -17.44
C VAL A 265 20.03 -12.43 -18.19
N LEU A 266 20.74 -12.63 -19.31
CA LEU A 266 20.62 -13.85 -20.10
C LEU A 266 21.65 -14.87 -19.61
N LEU A 267 21.17 -15.96 -19.03
CA LEU A 267 22.00 -17.09 -18.64
C LEU A 267 22.19 -18.04 -19.83
N PRO A 268 23.41 -18.53 -20.10
CA PRO A 268 23.65 -19.56 -21.09
C PRO A 268 22.79 -20.82 -20.87
N THR A 269 22.51 -21.56 -21.93
CA THR A 269 21.87 -22.88 -21.77
C THR A 269 22.83 -23.85 -21.09
N ILE A 270 22.30 -24.68 -20.21
CA ILE A 270 23.04 -25.73 -19.48
C ILE A 270 22.22 -27.02 -19.50
N SER A 271 22.90 -28.15 -19.61
CA SER A 271 22.26 -29.46 -19.63
C SER A 271 21.90 -29.96 -18.23
N ILE A 272 20.96 -30.92 -18.17
CA ILE A 272 20.59 -31.60 -16.92
C ILE A 272 21.81 -32.31 -16.33
N SER A 273 22.62 -32.99 -17.13
CA SER A 273 23.82 -33.68 -16.68
C SER A 273 24.85 -32.75 -16.04
N GLU A 274 25.02 -31.53 -16.58
CA GLU A 274 25.92 -30.54 -16.01
C GLU A 274 25.38 -30.01 -14.66
N LEU A 275 24.08 -29.73 -14.58
CA LEU A 275 23.43 -29.33 -13.32
C LEU A 275 23.49 -30.43 -12.25
N ASP A 276 23.32 -31.70 -12.66
CA ASP A 276 23.43 -32.85 -11.77
C ASP A 276 24.87 -33.08 -11.30
N ALA A 277 25.87 -32.71 -12.11
CA ALA A 277 27.28 -32.69 -11.73
C ALA A 277 27.66 -31.47 -10.87
N GLY A 278 26.71 -30.60 -10.54
CA GLY A 278 26.93 -29.41 -9.71
C GLY A 278 27.50 -28.20 -10.45
N LEU A 279 27.52 -28.22 -11.79
CA LEU A 279 27.91 -27.07 -12.59
C LEU A 279 26.79 -26.02 -12.62
N THR A 280 27.16 -24.78 -12.95
CA THR A 280 26.25 -23.63 -12.96
C THR A 280 26.28 -22.91 -14.30
N SER A 281 25.15 -22.33 -14.69
CA SER A 281 25.08 -21.35 -15.77
C SER A 281 25.06 -19.94 -15.18
N SER A 282 26.00 -19.10 -15.58
CA SER A 282 26.30 -17.85 -14.89
C SER A 282 26.35 -16.66 -15.84
N ALA A 283 25.86 -15.50 -15.39
CA ALA A 283 26.05 -14.22 -16.06
C ALA A 283 26.21 -13.09 -15.04
N GLN A 284 26.90 -12.03 -15.44
CA GLN A 284 27.06 -10.83 -14.61
C GLN A 284 26.00 -9.79 -14.94
N PHE A 285 25.67 -8.97 -13.95
CA PHE A 285 24.79 -7.82 -14.11
C PHE A 285 25.20 -6.69 -13.18
N ASN A 286 24.84 -5.47 -13.53
CA ASN A 286 25.24 -4.28 -12.78
C ASN A 286 24.04 -3.55 -12.21
N VAL A 287 24.25 -2.94 -11.04
CA VAL A 287 23.33 -1.99 -10.40
C VAL A 287 24.11 -0.70 -10.14
N SER A 288 23.47 0.44 -10.36
CA SER A 288 23.99 1.75 -9.99
C SER A 288 23.08 2.40 -8.95
N VAL A 289 23.68 2.92 -7.89
CA VAL A 289 23.01 3.62 -6.80
C VAL A 289 23.68 4.96 -6.60
N GLU A 290 22.90 6.01 -6.37
CA GLU A 290 23.42 7.29 -5.92
C GLU A 290 23.05 7.51 -4.47
N CYS A 291 24.02 7.92 -3.66
CA CYS A 291 23.85 8.13 -2.23
C CYS A 291 24.20 9.56 -1.83
N SER A 292 23.53 10.08 -0.81
CA SER A 292 24.05 11.24 -0.08
C SER A 292 25.37 10.88 0.57
N ASN A 293 26.34 11.81 0.58
CA ASN A 293 27.63 11.63 1.24
C ASN A 293 27.51 11.46 2.77
N SER A 294 26.35 11.77 3.33
CA SER A 294 26.03 11.58 4.75
C SER A 294 25.23 10.30 5.02
N VAL A 295 25.07 9.41 4.04
CA VAL A 295 24.35 8.15 4.23
C VAL A 295 25.01 7.29 5.29
N THR A 296 24.20 6.72 6.18
CA THR A 296 24.65 5.64 7.06
C THR A 296 24.29 4.31 6.39
N SER A 297 25.30 3.61 5.89
CA SER A 297 25.15 2.28 5.29
C SER A 297 24.97 1.23 6.38
N GLY A 298 23.93 0.41 6.29
CA GLY A 298 23.70 -0.65 7.26
C GLY A 298 22.28 -1.20 7.22
N THR A 299 21.98 -2.10 8.15
CA THR A 299 20.66 -2.76 8.23
C THR A 299 19.92 -2.53 9.54
N ALA A 300 20.50 -1.75 10.45
CA ALA A 300 19.82 -1.32 11.67
C ALA A 300 18.84 -0.19 11.38
N ASN A 301 18.03 0.17 12.38
CA ASN A 301 17.05 1.23 12.26
C ASN A 301 17.68 2.54 11.77
N SER A 302 17.04 3.18 10.78
CA SER A 302 17.48 4.44 10.17
C SER A 302 18.80 4.33 9.36
N GLN A 303 19.23 3.12 9.00
CA GLN A 303 20.33 2.90 8.07
C GLN A 303 19.80 2.53 6.68
N THR A 304 20.55 2.87 5.62
CA THR A 304 20.13 2.55 4.24
C THR A 304 20.70 1.21 3.81
N ALA A 305 19.81 0.35 3.32
CA ALA A 305 20.11 -0.99 2.82
C ALA A 305 19.69 -1.16 1.36
N LEU A 306 20.32 -2.14 0.70
CA LEU A 306 19.98 -2.64 -0.63
C LEU A 306 19.57 -4.11 -0.54
N GLY A 307 18.67 -4.53 -1.42
CA GLY A 307 18.38 -5.95 -1.63
C GLY A 307 17.56 -6.22 -2.88
N PHE A 308 17.27 -7.50 -3.11
CA PHE A 308 16.54 -7.98 -4.28
C PHE A 308 15.26 -8.65 -3.83
N GLN A 309 14.11 -8.04 -4.13
CA GLN A 309 12.82 -8.65 -3.84
C GLN A 309 12.42 -9.61 -4.94
N VAL A 310 12.11 -10.85 -4.55
CA VAL A 310 11.65 -11.88 -5.49
C VAL A 310 10.20 -11.60 -5.91
N SER A 311 9.79 -12.05 -7.11
CA SER A 311 8.39 -11.98 -7.52
C SER A 311 7.46 -12.81 -6.62
N ALA A 312 6.16 -12.48 -6.60
CA ALA A 312 5.17 -13.22 -5.82
C ALA A 312 5.08 -14.70 -6.22
N GLY A 313 5.19 -14.98 -7.52
CA GLY A 313 5.22 -16.34 -8.05
C GLY A 313 6.45 -17.13 -7.61
N SER A 314 7.64 -16.52 -7.71
CA SER A 314 8.90 -17.10 -7.19
C SER A 314 8.81 -17.37 -5.68
N TYR A 315 8.30 -16.41 -4.90
CA TYR A 315 8.14 -16.56 -3.45
C TYR A 315 7.19 -17.72 -3.08
N ASN A 316 6.06 -17.84 -3.77
CA ASN A 316 5.12 -18.93 -3.52
C ASN A 316 5.74 -20.30 -3.83
N ALA A 317 6.47 -20.43 -4.93
CA ALA A 317 7.21 -21.65 -5.24
C ALA A 317 8.31 -21.94 -4.20
N ALA A 318 9.06 -20.92 -3.78
CA ALA A 318 10.13 -21.07 -2.79
C ALA A 318 9.61 -21.60 -1.45
N LYS A 319 8.42 -21.16 -1.02
CA LYS A 319 7.75 -21.69 0.19
C LYS A 319 7.50 -23.19 0.07
N THR A 320 7.00 -23.67 -1.08
CA THR A 320 6.72 -25.11 -1.27
C THR A 320 7.97 -25.98 -1.26
N LEU A 321 9.13 -25.39 -1.55
CA LEU A 321 10.42 -26.09 -1.59
C LEU A 321 11.28 -25.83 -0.34
N ASN A 322 10.71 -25.23 0.72
CA ASN A 322 11.42 -24.87 1.96
C ASN A 322 12.66 -23.99 1.71
N LEU A 323 12.58 -23.09 0.74
CA LEU A 323 13.64 -22.12 0.40
C LEU A 323 13.42 -20.75 1.07
N VAL A 324 12.41 -20.63 1.94
CA VAL A 324 12.11 -19.44 2.72
C VAL A 324 12.49 -19.68 4.17
N ASN A 325 13.35 -18.82 4.72
CA ASN A 325 13.81 -18.92 6.10
C ASN A 325 12.82 -18.24 7.08
N SER A 326 13.10 -18.30 8.39
CA SER A 326 12.26 -17.69 9.43
C SER A 326 12.24 -16.16 9.42
N GLY A 327 13.26 -15.51 8.84
CA GLY A 327 13.30 -14.07 8.57
C GLY A 327 12.57 -13.68 7.30
N ASN A 328 11.82 -14.60 6.69
CA ASN A 328 11.12 -14.44 5.42
C ASN A 328 12.04 -14.15 4.21
N GLY A 329 13.34 -14.38 4.37
CA GLY A 329 14.31 -14.32 3.29
C GLY A 329 14.25 -15.56 2.41
N VAL A 330 14.52 -15.39 1.13
CA VAL A 330 14.45 -16.42 0.09
C VAL A 330 15.84 -16.76 -0.40
N SER A 331 16.24 -18.03 -0.42
CA SER A 331 17.61 -18.40 -0.79
C SER A 331 17.89 -18.36 -2.30
N MET A 332 16.85 -18.49 -3.15
CA MET A 332 17.00 -18.56 -4.61
C MET A 332 15.77 -18.01 -5.34
N LEU A 333 15.97 -17.40 -6.50
CA LEU A 333 14.90 -17.08 -7.45
C LEU A 333 14.44 -18.35 -8.16
N LEU A 334 13.14 -18.56 -8.21
CA LEU A 334 12.49 -19.57 -9.03
C LEU A 334 11.72 -18.89 -10.16
N SER A 335 11.39 -19.67 -11.20
CA SER A 335 10.60 -19.14 -12.30
C SER A 335 9.28 -18.53 -11.80
N ASP A 336 8.88 -17.37 -12.33
CA ASP A 336 7.70 -16.62 -11.86
C ASP A 336 6.43 -17.49 -11.96
N ASN A 337 6.32 -18.28 -13.02
CA ASN A 337 5.25 -19.27 -13.20
C ASN A 337 5.78 -20.70 -12.96
N TYR A 338 6.44 -20.92 -11.81
CA TYR A 338 7.17 -22.15 -11.50
C TYR A 338 6.36 -23.42 -11.73
N THR A 339 5.04 -23.42 -11.60
CA THR A 339 4.18 -24.61 -11.77
C THR A 339 3.88 -24.97 -13.24
N SER A 340 4.11 -24.06 -14.19
CA SER A 340 3.87 -24.31 -15.62
C SER A 340 4.68 -25.49 -16.16
N SER A 341 4.10 -26.28 -17.08
CA SER A 341 4.76 -27.42 -17.72
C SER A 341 5.92 -27.02 -18.62
N GLU A 342 5.98 -25.76 -19.07
CA GLU A 342 7.09 -25.25 -19.88
C GLU A 342 8.33 -24.87 -19.04
N MET A 343 8.18 -24.75 -17.72
CA MET A 343 9.24 -24.28 -16.83
C MET A 343 10.04 -25.45 -16.26
N ALA A 344 11.36 -25.31 -16.23
CA ALA A 344 12.25 -26.28 -15.59
C ALA A 344 11.96 -26.35 -14.07
N LYS A 345 12.02 -27.55 -13.50
CA LYS A 345 11.91 -27.80 -12.06
C LYS A 345 13.27 -28.21 -11.48
N GLY A 346 13.36 -28.15 -10.15
CA GLY A 346 14.57 -28.54 -9.42
C GLY A 346 15.79 -27.63 -9.62
N VAL A 347 15.60 -26.45 -10.21
CA VAL A 347 16.65 -25.45 -10.43
C VAL A 347 16.20 -24.08 -9.92
N GLY A 348 17.16 -23.25 -9.52
CA GLY A 348 16.94 -21.88 -9.10
C GLY A 348 18.15 -21.00 -9.41
N ILE A 349 17.95 -19.68 -9.41
CA ILE A 349 19.00 -18.69 -9.65
C ILE A 349 19.41 -18.07 -8.32
N THR A 350 20.69 -18.11 -7.99
CA THR A 350 21.26 -17.37 -6.85
C THR A 350 21.90 -16.08 -7.34
N ILE A 351 21.95 -15.09 -6.44
CA ILE A 351 22.62 -13.81 -6.68
C ILE A 351 23.75 -13.69 -5.67
N SER A 352 24.93 -13.28 -6.12
CA SER A 352 26.09 -12.99 -5.27
C SER A 352 26.81 -11.74 -5.79
N TYR A 353 27.62 -11.10 -4.96
CA TYR A 353 28.56 -10.10 -5.48
C TYR A 353 29.62 -10.79 -6.35
N SER A 354 30.01 -10.19 -7.48
CA SER A 354 30.97 -10.81 -8.41
C SER A 354 32.38 -10.95 -7.85
N ASN A 355 32.74 -10.13 -6.85
CA ASN A 355 34.00 -10.23 -6.10
C ASN A 355 33.94 -11.27 -4.96
N SER A 356 32.76 -11.83 -4.67
CA SER A 356 32.55 -12.87 -3.65
C SER A 356 31.50 -13.88 -4.13
N PRO A 357 31.77 -14.61 -5.23
CA PRO A 357 30.76 -15.44 -5.90
C PRO A 357 30.27 -16.64 -5.09
N GLN A 358 30.99 -17.02 -4.02
CA GLN A 358 30.61 -18.09 -3.11
C GLN A 358 29.65 -17.62 -2.00
N ALA A 359 29.52 -16.31 -1.78
CA ALA A 359 28.63 -15.73 -0.78
C ALA A 359 27.28 -15.37 -1.42
N GLU A 360 26.41 -16.37 -1.52
CA GLU A 360 25.06 -16.19 -2.06
C GLU A 360 24.21 -15.32 -1.14
N LEU A 361 23.54 -14.32 -1.72
CA LEU A 361 22.65 -13.43 -1.01
C LEU A 361 21.33 -14.14 -0.73
N THR A 362 20.87 -14.06 0.52
CA THR A 362 19.45 -14.16 0.81
C THR A 362 18.71 -12.99 0.15
N LEU A 363 17.57 -13.28 -0.48
CA LEU A 363 16.73 -12.36 -1.22
C LEU A 363 15.51 -11.95 -0.39
N ILE A 364 14.94 -10.78 -0.68
CA ILE A 364 13.80 -10.24 0.05
C ILE A 364 12.54 -10.99 -0.36
N GLY A 365 11.87 -11.62 0.61
CA GLY A 365 10.56 -12.22 0.40
C GLY A 365 9.44 -11.19 0.29
N GLN A 366 8.22 -11.64 0.00
CA GLN A 366 7.09 -10.73 -0.23
C GLN A 366 6.74 -9.85 0.99
N GLN A 367 6.90 -10.37 2.21
CA GLN A 367 6.65 -9.60 3.44
C GLN A 367 7.86 -8.75 3.88
N GLY A 368 9.04 -8.89 3.25
CA GLY A 368 10.24 -8.15 3.66
C GLY A 368 10.17 -6.64 3.41
N THR A 369 9.14 -6.19 2.68
CA THR A 369 8.81 -4.79 2.46
C THR A 369 7.55 -4.34 3.22
N ASP A 370 6.93 -5.21 4.02
CA ASP A 370 5.70 -4.90 4.75
C ASP A 370 5.92 -3.67 5.66
N PRO A 371 5.19 -2.57 5.42
CA PRO A 371 5.32 -1.34 6.19
C PRO A 371 4.94 -1.48 7.67
N LEU A 372 4.15 -2.49 8.02
CA LEU A 372 3.68 -2.75 9.38
C LEU A 372 4.56 -3.74 10.14
N ASN A 373 5.44 -4.46 9.44
CA ASN A 373 6.23 -5.52 10.02
C ASN A 373 7.73 -5.18 10.01
N SER A 374 8.22 -4.68 11.15
CA SER A 374 9.64 -4.40 11.35
C SER A 374 10.47 -5.63 11.72
N ALA A 375 9.89 -6.85 11.73
CA ALA A 375 10.65 -8.06 12.06
C ALA A 375 11.55 -8.52 10.91
N TYR A 376 11.30 -8.08 9.67
CA TYR A 376 12.02 -8.51 8.48
C TYR A 376 13.10 -7.50 8.07
N MET A 377 14.13 -7.39 8.92
CA MET A 377 15.31 -6.53 8.73
C MET A 377 16.58 -7.38 8.63
N GLY A 378 17.66 -6.77 8.14
CA GLY A 378 18.97 -7.42 8.09
C GLY A 378 19.10 -8.51 7.04
N SER A 379 20.26 -9.16 7.04
CA SER A 379 20.64 -10.13 6.01
C SER A 379 19.75 -11.36 5.97
N SER A 380 19.20 -11.79 7.11
CA SER A 380 18.26 -12.92 7.17
C SER A 380 16.96 -12.65 6.38
N ALA A 381 16.55 -11.39 6.27
CA ALA A 381 15.41 -10.95 5.47
C ALA A 381 15.81 -10.50 4.04
N GLY A 382 17.10 -10.55 3.71
CA GLY A 382 17.64 -10.18 2.40
C GLY A 382 18.09 -8.73 2.23
N TRP A 383 18.29 -8.01 3.34
CA TRP A 383 18.81 -6.64 3.33
C TRP A 383 20.31 -6.60 3.64
N TYR A 384 21.06 -5.81 2.86
CA TYR A 384 22.50 -5.63 3.02
C TYR A 384 22.83 -4.14 3.11
N PRO A 385 23.86 -3.74 3.87
CA PRO A 385 24.31 -2.34 3.90
C PRO A 385 24.51 -1.82 2.48
N VAL A 386 23.92 -0.66 2.17
CA VAL A 386 23.87 -0.18 0.79
C VAL A 386 25.26 -0.08 0.16
N LEU A 387 26.28 0.37 0.90
CA LEU A 387 27.64 0.55 0.38
C LEU A 387 28.52 -0.71 0.39
N ASP A 388 28.00 -1.87 0.81
CA ASP A 388 28.78 -3.11 0.82
C ASP A 388 29.11 -3.57 -0.61
N ASN A 389 30.40 -3.86 -0.85
CA ASN A 389 30.95 -4.25 -2.16
C ASN A 389 30.68 -3.25 -3.29
N ALA A 390 30.36 -2.01 -2.94
CA ALA A 390 30.13 -0.94 -3.88
C ALA A 390 31.47 -0.36 -4.38
N VAL A 391 31.55 -0.03 -5.67
CA VAL A 391 32.68 0.70 -6.26
C VAL A 391 32.24 2.12 -6.52
N GLN A 392 32.94 3.09 -5.93
CA GLN A 392 32.66 4.51 -6.15
C GLN A 392 32.89 4.88 -7.63
N ALA A 393 31.90 5.54 -8.23
CA ALA A 393 31.85 5.89 -9.65
C ALA A 393 31.85 7.41 -9.90
N GLY A 394 32.24 8.20 -8.89
CA GLY A 394 32.28 9.67 -8.94
C GLY A 394 31.01 10.31 -8.40
N SER A 395 30.71 11.54 -8.84
CA SER A 395 29.60 12.35 -8.34
C SER A 395 28.93 13.10 -9.49
N SER A 396 27.60 13.08 -9.53
CA SER A 396 26.76 13.88 -10.44
C SER A 396 26.31 15.20 -9.82
N HIS A 397 26.36 15.32 -8.50
CA HIS A 397 25.87 16.48 -7.76
C HIS A 397 26.61 16.64 -6.44
N SER A 398 26.90 17.89 -6.05
CA SER A 398 27.60 18.19 -4.80
C SER A 398 26.84 17.61 -3.60
N GLY A 399 27.56 16.91 -2.71
CA GLY A 399 26.95 16.23 -1.56
C GLY A 399 26.43 14.81 -1.84
N TYR A 400 26.60 14.29 -3.06
CA TYR A 400 26.19 12.95 -3.45
C TYR A 400 27.30 12.20 -4.19
N THR A 401 27.27 10.88 -4.12
CA THR A 401 28.25 9.99 -4.76
C THR A 401 27.51 8.84 -5.44
N ASN A 402 27.93 8.52 -6.67
CA ASN A 402 27.48 7.36 -7.41
C ASN A 402 28.31 6.13 -7.06
N TYR A 403 27.65 4.99 -6.97
CA TYR A 403 28.21 3.70 -6.62
C TYR A 403 27.70 2.64 -7.59
N ASN A 404 28.61 1.79 -8.04
CA ASN A 404 28.30 0.66 -8.92
C ASN A 404 28.54 -0.66 -8.21
N TYR A 405 27.66 -1.62 -8.44
CA TYR A 405 27.76 -2.99 -7.97
C TYR A 405 27.83 -3.91 -9.18
N ASN A 406 28.72 -4.88 -9.14
CA ASN A 406 28.72 -5.98 -10.09
C ASN A 406 28.30 -7.26 -9.35
N PHE A 407 27.21 -7.84 -9.81
CA PHE A 407 26.63 -9.07 -9.27
C PHE A 407 26.74 -10.21 -10.28
N SER A 408 26.72 -11.43 -9.78
CA SER A 408 26.63 -12.65 -10.57
C SER A 408 25.30 -13.34 -10.28
N ALA A 409 24.58 -13.70 -11.34
CA ALA A 409 23.42 -14.57 -11.30
C ALA A 409 23.84 -15.98 -11.71
N ASN A 410 23.52 -16.99 -10.91
CA ASN A 410 23.95 -18.37 -11.11
C ASN A 410 22.75 -19.33 -11.09
N LEU A 411 22.37 -19.88 -12.24
CA LEU A 411 21.41 -20.98 -12.32
C LEU A 411 22.10 -22.28 -11.89
N LYS A 412 21.54 -22.92 -10.86
CA LYS A 412 22.05 -24.18 -10.32
C LYS A 412 20.93 -25.11 -9.88
N LYS A 413 21.28 -26.38 -9.68
CA LYS A 413 20.39 -27.39 -9.09
C LYS A 413 20.05 -27.03 -7.65
N ILE A 414 18.79 -27.23 -7.27
CA ILE A 414 18.32 -27.14 -5.89
C ILE A 414 18.64 -28.46 -5.18
N ASN A 415 19.28 -28.37 -4.01
CA ASN A 415 19.64 -29.56 -3.23
C ASN A 415 18.42 -30.43 -2.93
N GLY A 416 18.54 -31.74 -3.18
CA GLY A 416 17.48 -32.71 -2.95
C GLY A 416 16.34 -32.69 -3.98
N GLN A 417 16.41 -31.85 -5.02
CA GLN A 417 15.41 -31.80 -6.08
C GLN A 417 15.88 -32.55 -7.34
N THR A 418 14.92 -33.02 -8.13
CA THR A 418 15.17 -33.59 -9.46
C THR A 418 15.03 -32.50 -10.52
N VAL A 419 16.03 -32.37 -11.38
CA VAL A 419 16.02 -31.38 -12.46
C VAL A 419 15.15 -31.88 -13.61
N THR A 420 14.29 -31.02 -14.15
CA THR A 420 13.58 -31.29 -15.41
C THR A 420 13.96 -30.27 -16.47
N ALA A 421 13.91 -30.67 -17.74
CA ALA A 421 14.07 -29.75 -18.85
C ALA A 421 12.95 -28.71 -18.88
N GLY A 422 13.27 -27.51 -19.35
CA GLY A 422 12.30 -26.42 -19.53
C GLY A 422 12.97 -25.06 -19.58
N LYS A 423 12.15 -24.02 -19.69
CA LYS A 423 12.58 -22.62 -19.62
C LYS A 423 12.78 -22.20 -18.17
N VAL A 424 13.64 -21.21 -17.95
CA VAL A 424 13.77 -20.52 -16.67
C VAL A 424 13.51 -19.03 -16.90
N ARG A 425 12.56 -18.46 -16.17
CA ARG A 425 12.23 -17.03 -16.22
C ARG A 425 11.81 -16.55 -14.85
N ALA A 426 12.69 -15.81 -14.19
CA ALA A 426 12.46 -15.25 -12.86
C ALA A 426 12.64 -13.74 -12.87
N THR A 427 11.87 -13.05 -12.02
CA THR A 427 11.94 -11.60 -11.86
C THR A 427 12.35 -11.24 -10.44
N ALA A 428 13.25 -10.26 -10.32
CA ALA A 428 13.62 -9.63 -9.06
C ALA A 428 13.62 -8.10 -9.18
N THR A 429 13.21 -7.42 -8.13
CA THR A 429 13.20 -5.96 -8.04
C THR A 429 14.32 -5.49 -7.12
N VAL A 430 15.18 -4.59 -7.62
CA VAL A 430 16.20 -3.96 -6.78
C VAL A 430 15.53 -2.91 -5.90
N LEU A 431 15.74 -3.02 -4.59
CA LEU A 431 15.21 -2.07 -3.62
C LEU A 431 16.35 -1.39 -2.87
N VAL A 432 16.20 -0.09 -2.67
CA VAL A 432 17.00 0.70 -1.73
C VAL A 432 16.02 1.28 -0.72
N LYS A 433 16.25 1.01 0.57
CA LYS A 433 15.30 1.35 1.63
C LYS A 433 16.02 1.73 2.91
N ILE A 434 15.48 2.71 3.63
CA ILE A 434 15.85 2.95 5.04
C ILE A 434 15.18 1.88 5.91
N GLN A 435 16.01 1.17 6.67
CA GLN A 435 15.62 0.03 7.47
C GLN A 435 14.85 0.43 8.73
#